data_AF-A0A7V6UMN5-F1
#
_entry.id   AF-A0A7V6UMN5-F1
#
_cell.length_a   1.000
_cell.length_b   1.000
_cell.length_c   1.000
_cell.angle_alpha   90.00
_cell.angle_beta   90.00
_cell.angle_gamma   90.00
#
_symmetry.space_group_name_H-M   'P 1'
#
loop_
_entity.id
_entity.type
_entity.pdbx_description
1 polymer ?
#
loop_
_entity_poly.entity_id
_entity_poly.type
_entity_poly.pdbx_seq_one_letter_code
_entity_poly.pdbx_strand_id
1 'polypeptide(L)'
;MAAQEPILKKAVDILKAASLDPETRMQYEAREKALKDIVSIRGDGIEEGKIEMVRNLLKEGVDIQIIMRTSGLSREEIEKVA
;
A
#
# COMPACT_ATOMS: atom_id res chain seq x y z
N MET A 1 14.56 -21.74 25.88
CA MET A 1 15.18 -20.65 25.11
C MET A 1 14.85 -20.87 23.64
N ALA A 2 13.78 -20.25 23.12
CA ALA A 2 13.28 -20.57 21.76
C ALA A 2 12.70 -19.35 21.02
N ALA A 3 13.22 -18.15 21.31
CA ALA A 3 12.78 -16.90 20.67
C ALA A 3 13.88 -16.23 19.83
N GLN A 4 15.06 -16.84 19.71
CA GLN A 4 16.20 -16.24 19.00
C GLN A 4 16.27 -16.60 17.51
N GLU A 5 15.54 -17.61 17.04
CA GLU A 5 15.62 -18.09 15.66
C GLU A 5 15.16 -17.11 14.56
N PRO A 6 14.05 -16.34 14.71
CA PRO A 6 13.56 -15.51 13.60
C PRO A 6 14.43 -14.27 13.35
N ILE A 7 14.98 -13.68 14.42
CA ILE A 7 15.90 -12.54 14.32
C ILE A 7 17.24 -13.00 13.74
N LEU A 8 17.74 -14.16 14.19
CA LEU A 8 18.98 -14.74 13.68
C LEU A 8 18.85 -15.09 12.20
N LYS A 9 17.70 -15.64 11.77
CA LYS A 9 17.43 -15.95 10.36
C LYS A 9 17.42 -14.69 9.50
N LYS A 10 16.74 -13.61 9.94
CA LYS A 10 16.78 -12.31 9.26
C LYS A 10 18.19 -11.74 9.15
N ALA A 11 18.98 -11.82 10.23
CA ALA A 11 20.35 -11.33 10.23
C ALA A 11 21.25 -12.10 9.24
N VAL A 12 21.07 -13.43 9.14
CA VAL A 12 21.79 -14.28 8.17
C VAL A 12 21.37 -13.98 6.73
N ASP A 13 20.08 -13.74 6.48
CA ASP A 13 19.59 -13.38 5.15
C ASP A 13 20.13 -12.01 4.69
N ILE A 14 20.19 -11.04 5.62
CA ILE A 14 20.81 -9.73 5.38
C ILE A 14 22.31 -9.87 5.13
N LEU A 15 23.01 -10.69 5.92
CA LEU A 15 24.44 -10.95 5.73
C LEU A 15 24.75 -11.64 4.40
N LYS A 16 23.90 -12.57 3.95
CA LYS A 16 24.02 -13.19 2.62
C LYS A 16 23.77 -12.16 1.52
N ALA A 17 22.75 -11.31 1.65
CA ALA A 17 22.50 -10.22 0.70
C ALA A 17 23.66 -9.21 0.66
N ALA A 18 24.31 -8.97 1.81
CA ALA A 18 25.49 -8.11 1.92
C ALA A 18 26.76 -8.79 1.39
N SER A 19 26.90 -10.12 1.48
CA SER A 19 28.06 -10.88 0.99
C SER A 19 27.97 -11.26 -0.49
N LEU A 20 26.83 -11.00 -1.13
CA LEU A 20 26.63 -11.18 -2.56
C LEU A 20 27.39 -10.10 -3.34
N ASP A 21 27.95 -10.47 -4.50
CA ASP A 21 28.68 -9.57 -5.38
C ASP A 21 27.88 -8.29 -5.70
N PRO A 22 28.53 -7.13 -5.95
CA PRO A 22 27.88 -5.83 -6.12
C PRO A 22 26.69 -5.84 -7.10
N GLU A 23 26.79 -6.65 -8.15
CA GLU A 23 25.74 -6.84 -9.14
C GLU A 23 24.47 -7.47 -8.53
N THR A 24 24.62 -8.46 -7.66
CA THR A 24 23.46 -9.12 -7.03
C THR A 24 22.80 -8.23 -5.98
N ARG A 25 23.58 -7.40 -5.25
CA ARG A 25 23.02 -6.39 -4.34
C ARG A 25 22.19 -5.36 -5.11
N MET A 26 22.72 -4.87 -6.22
CA MET A 26 22.01 -3.94 -7.10
C MET A 26 20.72 -4.55 -7.65
N GLN A 27 20.74 -5.82 -8.06
CA GLN A 27 19.55 -6.52 -8.52
C GLN A 27 18.50 -6.71 -7.41
N TYR A 28 18.92 -6.98 -6.17
CA TYR A 28 18.02 -7.08 -5.02
C TYR A 28 17.36 -5.73 -4.70
N GLU A 29 18.15 -4.66 -4.62
CA GLU A 29 17.65 -3.30 -4.37
C GLU A 29 16.69 -2.83 -5.47
N ALA A 30 17.01 -3.13 -6.74
CA ALA A 30 16.14 -2.82 -7.87
C ALA A 30 14.79 -3.56 -7.78
N ARG A 31 14.78 -4.83 -7.36
CA ARG A 31 13.56 -5.60 -7.14
C ARG A 31 12.74 -5.06 -5.97
N GLU A 32 13.37 -4.74 -4.84
CA GLU A 32 12.67 -4.15 -3.71
C GLU A 32 12.06 -2.80 -4.06
N LYS A 33 12.77 -1.97 -4.82
CA LYS A 33 12.25 -0.69 -5.32
C LYS A 33 11.04 -0.92 -6.24
N ALA A 34 11.14 -1.83 -7.21
CA ALA A 34 10.03 -2.14 -8.11
C ALA A 34 8.78 -2.63 -7.36
N LEU A 35 8.96 -3.47 -6.33
CA LEU A 35 7.84 -3.93 -5.51
C LEU A 35 7.18 -2.78 -4.74
N LYS A 36 7.98 -1.85 -4.18
CA LYS A 36 7.47 -0.66 -3.50
C LYS A 36 6.72 0.25 -4.47
N ASP A 37 7.27 0.49 -5.66
CA ASP A 37 6.66 1.32 -6.69
C ASP A 37 5.31 0.72 -7.15
N ILE A 38 5.22 -0.61 -7.35
CA ILE A 38 3.97 -1.30 -7.68
C ILE A 38 2.92 -1.14 -6.57
N VAL A 39 3.33 -1.28 -5.30
CA VAL A 39 2.42 -1.10 -4.16
C VAL A 39 1.93 0.34 -4.08
N SER A 40 2.80 1.33 -4.33
CA SER A 40 2.45 2.75 -4.37
C SER A 40 1.44 3.02 -5.46
N ILE A 41 1.75 2.67 -6.72
CA ILE A 41 0.86 2.89 -7.88
C ILE A 41 -0.52 2.26 -7.64
N ARG A 42 -0.56 1.06 -7.07
CA ARG A 42 -1.82 0.40 -6.73
C ARG A 42 -2.58 1.13 -5.62
N GLY A 43 -1.88 1.64 -4.61
CA GLY A 43 -2.47 2.44 -3.54
C GLY A 43 -3.10 3.72 -4.09
N ASP A 44 -2.32 4.46 -4.88
CA ASP A 44 -2.71 5.73 -5.49
C ASP A 44 -3.94 5.54 -6.39
N GLY A 45 -3.94 4.52 -7.25
CA GLY A 45 -5.08 4.24 -8.13
C GLY A 45 -6.37 3.80 -7.40
N ILE A 46 -6.24 3.10 -6.26
CA ILE A 46 -7.39 2.75 -5.42
C ILE A 46 -7.96 4.01 -4.75
N GLU A 47 -7.10 4.90 -4.29
CA GLU A 47 -7.51 6.15 -3.64
C GLU A 47 -8.20 7.09 -4.64
N GLU A 48 -7.61 7.31 -5.81
CA GLU A 48 -8.19 8.11 -6.88
C GLU A 48 -9.56 7.58 -7.32
N GLY A 49 -9.69 6.26 -7.52
CA GLY A 49 -10.95 5.64 -7.91
C GLY A 49 -12.05 5.79 -6.84
N LYS A 50 -11.69 5.73 -5.54
CA LYS A 50 -12.63 5.97 -4.44
C LYS A 50 -13.10 7.43 -4.42
N ILE A 51 -12.19 8.37 -4.58
CA ILE A 51 -12.49 9.81 -4.61
C ILE A 51 -13.42 10.13 -5.80
N GLU A 52 -13.11 9.61 -6.98
CA GLU A 52 -13.94 9.85 -8.17
C GLU A 52 -15.35 9.27 -8.01
N MET A 53 -15.47 8.04 -7.49
CA MET A 53 -16.74 7.41 -7.19
C MET A 53 -17.58 8.27 -6.23
N VAL A 54 -17.01 8.69 -5.10
CA VAL A 54 -17.73 9.53 -4.10
C VAL A 54 -18.18 10.85 -4.74
N ARG A 55 -17.29 11.52 -5.49
CA ARG A 55 -17.61 12.77 -6.18
C ARG A 55 -18.77 12.61 -7.15
N ASN A 56 -18.79 11.51 -7.92
CA ASN A 56 -19.88 11.25 -8.87
C ASN A 56 -21.19 10.95 -8.14
N LEU A 57 -21.17 10.16 -7.05
CA LEU A 57 -22.36 9.89 -6.25
C LEU A 57 -22.95 11.15 -5.60
N LEU A 58 -22.09 12.05 -5.10
CA LEU A 58 -22.52 13.34 -4.55
C LEU A 58 -23.14 14.24 -5.63
N LYS A 59 -22.57 14.28 -6.84
CA LYS A 59 -23.13 15.02 -7.99
C LYS A 59 -24.50 14.52 -8.42
N GLU A 60 -24.72 13.21 -8.37
CA GLU A 60 -26.01 12.58 -8.65
C GLU A 60 -27.03 12.73 -7.50
N GLY A 61 -26.65 13.39 -6.40
CA GLY A 61 -27.53 13.64 -5.26
C GLY A 61 -27.79 12.41 -4.39
N VAL A 62 -26.90 11.41 -4.44
CA VAL A 62 -27.00 10.23 -3.57
C VAL A 62 -26.73 10.62 -2.13
N ASP A 63 -27.62 10.19 -1.23
CA ASP A 63 -27.51 10.49 0.19
C ASP A 63 -26.20 9.97 0.81
N ILE A 64 -25.55 10.80 1.62
CA ILE A 64 -24.27 10.49 2.27
C ILE A 64 -24.35 9.19 3.09
N GLN A 65 -25.48 8.91 3.77
CA GLN A 65 -25.66 7.67 4.52
C GLN A 65 -25.66 6.43 3.62
N ILE A 66 -26.19 6.54 2.40
CA ILE A 66 -26.15 5.45 1.41
C ILE A 66 -24.71 5.23 0.97
N ILE A 67 -23.99 6.31 0.64
CA ILE A 67 -22.57 6.24 0.24
C ILE A 67 -21.73 5.60 1.35
N MET A 68 -21.89 6.03 2.60
CA MET A 68 -21.18 5.45 3.75
C MET A 68 -21.44 3.95 3.88
N ARG A 69 -22.71 3.52 3.79
CA ARG A 69 -23.10 2.12 3.95
C ARG A 69 -22.58 1.22 2.83
N THR A 70 -22.54 1.71 1.59
CA THR A 70 -22.13 0.89 0.43
C THR A 70 -20.62 0.90 0.19
N SER A 71 -19.96 2.03 0.43
CA SER A 71 -18.51 2.19 0.19
C SER A 71 -17.65 1.81 1.40
N GLY A 72 -18.24 1.78 2.61
CA GLY A 72 -17.50 1.60 3.87
C GLY A 72 -16.68 2.82 4.29
N LEU A 73 -16.84 3.96 3.59
CA LEU A 73 -16.18 5.21 3.93
C LEU A 73 -16.87 5.90 5.11
N SER A 74 -16.07 6.56 5.93
CA SER A 74 -16.55 7.44 6.99
C SER A 74 -17.11 8.74 6.41
N ARG A 75 -17.89 9.46 7.24
CA ARG A 75 -18.40 10.78 6.87
C ARG A 75 -17.26 11.76 6.56
N GLU A 76 -16.21 11.74 7.38
CA GLU A 76 -15.04 12.61 7.21
C GLU A 76 -14.33 12.37 5.88
N GLU A 77 -14.20 11.12 5.44
CA GLU A 77 -13.62 10.78 4.13
C GLU A 77 -14.49 11.28 2.96
N ILE A 78 -15.81 11.21 3.09
CA ILE A 78 -16.74 11.70 2.06
C ILE A 78 -16.74 13.23 2.01
N GLU A 79 -16.73 13.90 3.16
CA GLU A 79 -16.69 15.37 3.26
C GLU A 79 -15.37 15.96 2.79
N LYS A 80 -14.25 15.24 2.89
CA LYS A 80 -12.97 15.66 2.28
C LYS A 80 -13.00 15.69 0.75
N VAL A 81 -13.91 14.92 0.14
CA VAL A 81 -14.04 14.79 -1.32
C VAL A 81 -15.07 15.76 -1.90
N ALA A 82 -16.10 16.11 -1.11
CA ALA A 82 -17.15 17.07 -1.43
C ALA A 82 -16.59 18.48 -1.65
#